data_AF-A0A7V1V109-F1
#
_entry.id   AF-A0A7V1V109-F1
#
_cell.length_a   1.000
_cell.length_b   1.000
_cell.length_c   1.000
_cell.angle_alpha   90.00
_cell.angle_beta   90.00
_cell.angle_gamma   90.00
#
_symmetry.space_group_name_H-M   'P 1'
#
loop_
_entity.id
_entity.type
_entity.pdbx_description
1 polymer ?
#
loop_
_entity_poly.entity_id
_entity_poly.type
_entity_poly.pdbx_seq_one_letter_code
_entity_poly.pdbx_strand_id
1 'polypeptide(L)'
;ERRALDRLREVRTGREEEARHPLRLLLLGMGASDDYSPGPLQMSKTWESATPYIATHYAKTRGRSRIDLRSPEARAAFLQADLRAQLAVVRSDLMSAGGLEVTIEPLWDDNRCFKIGDRWRPIEFKRFRRKAGDDGGRRLAGAFRLSFRQPVRGPIALGWSSHFGLGQFVAVP
;
A
#
# COMPACT_ATOMS: atom_id res chain seq x y z
N GLU A 1 -8.50 -20.94 24.54
CA GLU A 1 -8.45 -20.22 23.23
C GLU A 1 -7.10 -20.34 22.53
N ARG A 2 -5.97 -19.91 23.13
CA ARG A 2 -4.63 -19.97 22.51
C ARG A 2 -4.24 -21.32 21.89
N ARG A 3 -4.44 -22.43 22.63
CA ARG A 3 -4.17 -23.79 22.12
C ARG A 3 -5.09 -24.20 20.96
N ALA A 4 -6.29 -23.63 20.86
CA ALA A 4 -7.22 -23.91 19.77
C ALA A 4 -6.76 -23.22 18.48
N LEU A 5 -6.34 -21.94 18.58
CA LEU A 5 -5.81 -21.19 17.45
C LEU A 5 -4.49 -21.78 16.93
N ASP A 6 -3.60 -22.20 17.82
CA ASP A 6 -2.33 -22.86 17.43
C ASP A 6 -2.54 -24.22 16.73
N ARG A 7 -3.67 -24.88 17.01
CA ARG A 7 -4.06 -26.14 16.35
C ARG A 7 -4.76 -25.91 15.01
N LEU A 8 -5.18 -24.68 14.68
CA LEU A 8 -5.78 -24.36 13.40
C LEU A 8 -4.69 -24.28 12.33
N ARG A 9 -4.42 -25.42 11.68
CA ARG A 9 -3.37 -25.55 10.67
C ARG A 9 -3.84 -25.35 9.24
N GLU A 10 -5.14 -25.47 9.00
CA GLU A 10 -5.73 -25.36 7.68
C GLU A 10 -7.06 -24.62 7.74
N VAL A 11 -7.34 -23.80 6.72
CA VAL A 11 -8.66 -23.21 6.47
C VAL A 11 -9.21 -23.81 5.20
N ARG A 12 -10.47 -24.24 5.24
CA ARG A 12 -11.22 -24.69 4.07
C ARG A 12 -12.33 -23.70 3.81
N THR A 13 -12.28 -23.03 2.67
CA THR A 13 -13.31 -22.08 2.23
C THR A 13 -14.35 -22.71 1.31
N GLY A 14 -14.20 -24.01 1.00
CA GLY A 14 -15.12 -24.77 0.14
C GLY A 14 -14.83 -24.65 -1.36
N ARG A 15 -13.69 -24.05 -1.74
CA ARG A 15 -13.28 -23.91 -3.15
C ARG A 15 -12.59 -25.19 -3.64
N GLU A 16 -12.95 -25.66 -4.82
CA GLU A 16 -12.40 -26.89 -5.41
C GLU A 16 -10.87 -26.87 -5.57
N GLU A 17 -10.28 -25.71 -5.88
CA GLU A 17 -8.81 -25.56 -5.94
C GLU A 17 -8.11 -25.88 -4.61
N GLU A 18 -8.75 -25.63 -3.47
CA GLU A 18 -8.18 -25.87 -2.14
C GLU A 18 -8.11 -27.36 -1.81
N ALA A 19 -8.88 -28.22 -2.50
CA ALA A 19 -8.75 -29.68 -2.38
C ALA A 19 -7.39 -30.17 -2.90
N ARG A 20 -6.80 -29.47 -3.87
CA ARG A 20 -5.45 -29.75 -4.40
C ARG A 20 -4.37 -28.96 -3.67
N HIS A 21 -4.68 -27.75 -3.21
CA HIS A 21 -3.74 -26.85 -2.54
C HIS A 21 -4.36 -26.25 -1.26
N PRO A 22 -4.32 -26.97 -0.12
CA PRO A 22 -4.94 -26.50 1.11
C PRO A 22 -4.28 -25.22 1.61
N LEU A 23 -5.09 -24.26 2.07
CA LEU A 23 -4.60 -23.05 2.72
C LEU A 23 -4.08 -23.40 4.11
N ARG A 24 -2.75 -23.45 4.23
CA ARG A 24 -2.07 -23.71 5.51
C ARG A 24 -1.92 -22.42 6.30
N LEU A 25 -2.19 -22.50 7.59
CA LEU A 25 -2.00 -21.42 8.54
C LEU A 25 -0.82 -21.70 9.46
N LEU A 26 -0.12 -20.63 9.81
CA LEU A 26 0.86 -20.60 10.88
C LEU A 26 0.51 -19.44 11.80
N LEU A 27 0.26 -19.73 13.08
CA LEU A 27 0.07 -18.69 14.09
C LEU A 27 1.43 -18.04 14.38
N LEU A 28 1.65 -16.84 13.84
CA LEU A 28 2.90 -16.11 14.03
C LEU A 28 3.00 -15.44 15.41
N GLY A 29 1.87 -15.06 16.00
CA GLY A 29 1.84 -14.42 17.31
C GLY A 29 0.42 -14.02 17.71
N MET A 30 0.24 -13.77 19.00
CA MET A 30 -0.95 -13.15 19.57
C MET A 30 -0.51 -12.24 20.71
N GLY A 31 -1.09 -11.07 20.79
CA GLY A 31 -0.79 -10.07 21.81
C GLY A 31 -1.86 -9.00 21.85
N ALA A 32 -1.73 -8.10 22.82
CA ALA A 32 -2.47 -6.84 22.83
C ALA A 32 -1.96 -5.93 21.68
N SER A 33 -2.72 -4.90 21.32
CA SER A 33 -2.31 -3.94 20.28
C SER A 33 -0.93 -3.34 20.55
N ASP A 34 -0.61 -3.15 21.83
CA ASP A 34 0.60 -2.46 22.29
C ASP A 34 1.84 -3.36 22.15
N ASP A 35 1.65 -4.69 22.10
CA ASP A 35 2.73 -5.66 21.83
C ASP A 35 3.25 -5.56 20.38
N TYR A 36 2.52 -4.87 19.50
CA TYR A 36 2.90 -4.62 18.11
C TYR A 36 3.46 -3.20 17.91
N SER A 37 4.01 -2.60 18.96
CA SER A 37 4.71 -1.31 18.91
C SER A 37 6.25 -1.51 19.00
N PRO A 38 7.04 -0.86 18.14
CA PRO A 38 6.63 -0.10 16.97
C PRO A 38 6.08 -1.04 15.89
N GLY A 39 5.07 -0.58 15.15
CA GLY A 39 4.45 -1.41 14.13
C GLY A 39 3.23 -0.75 13.48
N PRO A 40 2.42 -1.52 12.75
CA PRO A 40 1.39 -0.96 11.88
C PRO A 40 0.26 -0.25 12.64
N LEU A 41 0.10 -0.49 13.95
CA LEU A 41 -1.05 0.01 14.74
C LEU A 41 -0.77 1.32 15.49
N GLN A 42 0.44 1.86 15.37
CA GLN A 42 0.86 3.05 16.11
C GLN A 42 0.21 4.35 15.59
N MET A 43 0.26 5.40 16.42
CA MET A 43 -0.10 6.76 16.03
C MET A 43 1.14 7.47 15.52
N SER A 44 1.07 8.10 14.34
CA SER A 44 2.14 8.99 13.88
C SER A 44 1.61 10.07 12.95
N LYS A 45 2.31 11.21 12.92
CA LYS A 45 2.09 12.26 11.93
C LYS A 45 2.75 11.92 10.60
N THR A 46 3.76 11.05 10.60
CA THR A 46 4.58 10.76 9.42
C THR A 46 4.57 9.28 9.11
N TRP A 47 4.24 8.94 7.87
CA TRP A 47 4.16 7.55 7.39
C TRP A 47 4.90 7.41 6.08
N GLU A 48 5.78 6.43 5.96
CA GLU A 48 6.53 6.15 4.73
C GLU A 48 6.16 4.81 4.14
N SER A 49 6.15 4.72 2.81
CA SER A 49 5.91 3.47 2.11
C SER A 49 6.97 2.41 2.50
N ALA A 50 6.50 1.30 3.06
CA ALA A 50 7.29 0.08 3.26
C ALA A 50 7.21 -0.86 2.06
N THR A 51 6.14 -0.77 1.27
CA THR A 51 5.96 -1.47 0.00
C THR A 51 5.37 -0.51 -1.04
N PRO A 52 5.49 -0.81 -2.35
CA PRO A 52 5.07 0.13 -3.39
C PRO A 52 3.57 0.39 -3.35
N TYR A 53 3.18 1.67 -3.35
CA TYR A 53 1.82 2.06 -3.70
C TYR A 53 1.56 1.76 -5.18
N ILE A 54 0.46 1.08 -5.49
CA ILE A 54 0.04 0.78 -6.87
C ILE A 54 -1.27 1.50 -7.15
N ALA A 55 -1.28 2.27 -8.24
CA ALA A 55 -2.43 3.06 -8.65
C ALA A 55 -3.70 2.20 -8.80
N THR A 56 -4.82 2.72 -8.27
CA THR A 56 -6.14 2.10 -8.45
C THR A 56 -6.73 2.32 -9.83
N HIS A 57 -6.21 3.30 -10.58
CA HIS A 57 -6.58 3.55 -11.97
C HIS A 57 -5.39 3.48 -12.93
N TYR A 58 -5.67 3.25 -14.21
CA TYR A 58 -4.64 3.29 -15.26
C TYR A 58 -4.38 4.74 -15.69
N ALA A 59 -3.11 5.07 -15.79
CA ALA A 59 -2.66 6.30 -16.41
C ALA A 59 -3.09 6.36 -17.88
N LYS A 60 -3.80 7.42 -18.27
CA LYS A 60 -4.14 7.65 -19.68
C LYS A 60 -2.88 8.07 -20.44
N THR A 61 -2.57 7.36 -21.52
CA THR A 61 -1.44 7.68 -22.42
C THR A 61 -1.88 8.41 -23.71
N ARG A 62 -3.20 8.52 -23.92
CA ARG A 62 -3.82 9.15 -25.09
C ARG A 62 -5.05 9.96 -24.67
N GLY A 63 -5.44 10.91 -25.52
CA GLY A 63 -6.62 11.75 -25.32
C GLY A 63 -6.45 12.83 -24.25
N ARG A 64 -7.58 13.40 -23.82
CA ARG A 64 -7.63 14.42 -22.77
C ARG A 64 -7.19 13.82 -21.43
N SER A 65 -6.39 14.58 -20.66
CA SER A 65 -5.77 14.14 -19.41
C SER A 65 -4.72 13.03 -19.57
N ARG A 66 -4.05 12.95 -20.74
CA ARG A 66 -2.87 12.10 -20.89
C ARG A 66 -1.75 12.55 -19.96
N ILE A 67 -0.97 11.61 -19.44
CA ILE A 67 0.25 11.90 -18.69
C ILE A 67 1.48 11.51 -19.50
N ASP A 68 2.58 12.24 -19.31
CA ASP A 68 3.88 11.83 -19.84
C ASP A 68 4.50 10.78 -18.92
N LEU A 69 4.53 9.53 -19.37
CA LEU A 69 5.12 8.42 -18.61
C LEU A 69 6.67 8.50 -18.54
N ARG A 70 7.31 9.38 -19.31
CA ARG A 70 8.76 9.58 -19.25
C ARG A 70 9.17 10.58 -18.18
N SER A 71 8.27 11.49 -17.76
CA SER A 71 8.51 12.42 -16.66
C SER A 71 8.26 11.73 -15.30
N PRO A 72 9.29 11.64 -14.43
CA PRO A 72 9.10 11.18 -13.05
C PRO A 72 8.06 12.00 -12.28
N GLU A 73 8.01 13.31 -12.52
CA GLU A 73 7.10 14.25 -11.86
C GLU A 73 5.66 14.03 -12.31
N ALA A 74 5.41 13.85 -13.60
CA ALA A 74 4.07 13.55 -14.11
C ALA A 74 3.53 12.22 -13.57
N ARG A 75 4.40 11.21 -13.45
CA ARG A 75 4.06 9.92 -12.83
C ARG A 75 3.76 10.08 -11.33
N ALA A 76 4.58 10.85 -10.61
CA ALA A 76 4.39 11.13 -9.19
C ALA A 76 3.08 11.89 -8.95
N ALA A 77 2.81 12.94 -9.73
CA ALA A 77 1.57 13.72 -9.63
C ALA A 77 0.32 12.87 -9.83
N PHE A 78 0.33 11.97 -10.82
CA PHE A 78 -0.76 11.02 -11.05
C PHE A 78 -0.98 10.12 -9.82
N LEU A 79 0.10 9.54 -9.29
CA LEU A 79 0.03 8.64 -8.13
C LEU A 79 -0.38 9.39 -6.84
N GLN A 80 0.09 10.63 -6.64
CA GLN A 80 -0.31 11.47 -5.52
C GLN A 80 -1.80 11.79 -5.55
N ALA A 81 -2.35 12.10 -6.74
CA ALA A 81 -3.77 12.35 -6.90
C ALA A 81 -4.62 11.10 -6.61
N ASP A 82 -4.22 9.94 -7.15
CA ASP A 82 -4.86 8.65 -6.90
C ASP A 82 -4.80 8.27 -5.41
N LEU A 83 -3.64 8.41 -4.77
CA LEU A 83 -3.45 8.13 -3.34
C LEU A 83 -4.26 9.08 -2.45
N ARG A 84 -4.31 10.38 -2.78
CA ARG A 84 -5.13 11.36 -2.06
C ARG A 84 -6.61 11.00 -2.14
N ALA A 85 -7.09 10.57 -3.31
CA ALA A 85 -8.48 10.12 -3.47
C ALA A 85 -8.77 8.86 -2.63
N GLN A 86 -7.86 7.89 -2.61
CA GLN A 86 -7.98 6.69 -1.77
C GLN A 86 -8.02 7.05 -0.27
N LEU A 87 -7.11 7.92 0.19
CA LEU A 87 -7.10 8.38 1.57
C LEU A 87 -8.39 9.10 1.95
N ALA A 88 -8.92 9.99 1.09
CA ALA A 88 -10.17 10.70 1.36
C ALA A 88 -11.37 9.76 1.53
N VAL A 89 -11.39 8.62 0.81
CA VAL A 89 -12.45 7.61 0.92
C VAL A 89 -12.34 6.82 2.23
N VAL A 90 -11.13 6.33 2.56
CA VAL A 90 -10.95 5.45 3.73
C VAL A 90 -10.80 6.20 5.05
N ARG A 91 -10.45 7.49 4.98
CA ARG A 91 -10.19 8.38 6.12
C ARG A 91 -11.00 9.66 6.00
N SER A 92 -12.30 9.50 5.81
CA SER A 92 -13.25 10.60 5.83
C SER A 92 -13.23 11.36 7.17
N ASP A 93 -12.78 10.72 8.25
CA ASP A 93 -12.51 11.33 9.56
C ASP A 93 -11.44 12.44 9.52
N LEU A 94 -10.54 12.42 8.53
CA LEU A 94 -9.49 13.40 8.35
C LEU A 94 -9.86 14.53 7.39
N MET A 95 -11.08 14.50 6.83
CA MET A 95 -11.58 15.53 5.94
C MET A 95 -12.02 16.76 6.73
N SER A 96 -11.48 17.93 6.38
CA SER A 96 -11.98 19.22 6.85
C SER A 96 -12.76 19.94 5.74
N ALA A 97 -13.35 21.09 6.05
CA ALA A 97 -14.01 21.94 5.05
C ALA A 97 -13.07 22.33 3.88
N GLY A 98 -11.75 22.33 4.12
CA GLY A 98 -10.71 22.60 3.12
C GLY A 98 -10.19 21.35 2.38
N GLY A 99 -10.72 20.16 2.67
CA GLY A 99 -10.26 18.90 2.09
C GLY A 99 -9.41 18.06 3.04
N LEU A 100 -8.71 17.06 2.48
CA LEU A 100 -7.81 16.20 3.25
C LEU A 100 -6.49 16.95 3.52
N GLU A 101 -6.21 17.24 4.80
CA GLU A 101 -4.97 17.87 5.25
C GLU A 101 -3.82 16.85 5.33
N VAL A 102 -3.34 16.41 4.16
CA VAL A 102 -2.17 15.53 4.03
C VAL A 102 -1.22 16.03 2.95
N THR A 103 0.04 16.17 3.33
CA THR A 103 1.15 16.33 2.39
C THR A 103 1.60 14.95 1.94
N ILE A 104 1.66 14.74 0.63
CA ILE A 104 2.10 13.47 0.04
C ILE A 104 3.36 13.79 -0.76
N GLU A 105 4.52 13.35 -0.30
CA GLU A 105 5.80 13.62 -0.93
C GLU A 105 6.34 12.35 -1.58
N PRO A 106 6.81 12.39 -2.83
CA PRO A 106 7.44 11.23 -3.43
C PRO A 106 8.79 10.94 -2.75
N LEU A 107 9.06 9.66 -2.46
CA LEU A 107 10.36 9.21 -1.98
C LEU A 107 11.25 8.90 -3.19
N TRP A 108 12.21 9.77 -3.48
CA TRP A 108 13.12 9.65 -4.62
C TRP A 108 14.56 9.34 -4.21
N ASP A 109 15.30 8.70 -5.11
CA ASP A 109 16.76 8.74 -5.16
C ASP A 109 17.25 9.97 -5.95
N ASP A 110 18.57 10.16 -6.02
CA ASP A 110 19.20 11.29 -6.73
C ASP A 110 18.87 11.32 -8.23
N ASN A 111 18.44 10.19 -8.80
CA ASN A 111 18.06 10.05 -10.20
C ASN A 111 16.54 10.20 -10.43
N ARG A 112 15.80 10.73 -9.45
CA ARG A 112 14.33 10.86 -9.46
C ARG A 112 13.60 9.53 -9.69
N CYS A 113 14.21 8.42 -9.29
CA CYS A 113 13.55 7.13 -9.23
C CYS A 113 12.93 6.91 -7.85
N PHE A 114 11.75 6.29 -7.79
CA PHE A 114 11.14 5.97 -6.50
C PHE A 114 12.01 4.99 -5.68
N LYS A 115 12.11 5.29 -4.39
CA LYS A 115 12.88 4.58 -3.36
C LYS A 115 11.96 4.12 -2.23
N ILE A 116 12.17 2.92 -1.70
CA ILE A 116 11.48 2.31 -0.57
C ILE A 116 12.52 1.84 0.44
N GLY A 117 12.40 2.31 1.69
CA GLY A 117 13.50 2.21 2.65
C GLY A 117 14.77 2.81 2.05
N ASP A 118 15.95 2.26 2.37
CA ASP A 118 17.21 2.80 1.88
C ASP A 118 17.66 2.30 0.51
N ARG A 119 17.06 1.22 -0.01
CA ARG A 119 17.61 0.52 -1.18
C ARG A 119 16.62 0.10 -2.25
N TRP A 120 15.37 -0.15 -1.90
CA TRP A 120 14.47 -0.88 -2.79
C TRP A 120 13.76 0.05 -3.77
N ARG A 121 13.52 -0.44 -4.98
CA ARG A 121 12.75 0.23 -6.02
C ARG A 121 11.41 -0.49 -6.21
N PRO A 122 10.33 0.23 -6.58
CA PRO A 122 9.04 -0.40 -6.85
C PRO A 122 9.04 -1.56 -7.85
N ILE A 123 9.98 -1.56 -8.80
CA ILE A 123 10.10 -2.61 -9.81
C ILE A 123 10.65 -3.93 -9.26
N GLU A 124 11.31 -3.92 -8.10
CA GLU A 124 11.89 -5.12 -7.47
C GLU A 124 10.84 -5.95 -6.72
N PHE A 125 9.65 -5.39 -6.51
CA PHE A 125 8.54 -6.09 -5.87
C PHE A 125 7.72 -6.87 -6.91
N LYS A 126 7.19 -8.04 -6.51
CA LYS A 126 6.22 -8.79 -7.31
C LYS A 126 4.85 -8.10 -7.27
N ARG A 127 4.57 -7.26 -8.26
CA ARG A 127 3.37 -6.40 -8.31
C ARG A 127 2.15 -7.01 -8.99
N PHE A 128 2.33 -8.11 -9.73
CA PHE A 128 1.28 -8.74 -10.53
C PHE A 128 1.52 -10.24 -10.64
N ARG A 129 0.48 -10.99 -11.04
CA ARG A 129 0.60 -12.42 -11.28
C ARG A 129 0.94 -12.65 -12.75
N ARG A 130 1.72 -13.69 -13.04
CA ARG A 130 1.93 -14.11 -14.43
C ARG A 130 0.71 -14.94 -14.85
N LYS A 131 -0.36 -14.27 -15.28
CA LYS A 131 -1.54 -14.88 -15.89
C LYS A 131 -1.75 -14.28 -17.27
N ALA A 132 -2.18 -15.10 -18.23
CA ALA A 132 -2.53 -14.62 -19.56
C ALA A 132 -3.61 -13.52 -19.44
N GLY A 133 -3.34 -12.35 -20.04
CA GLY A 133 -4.23 -11.19 -20.00
C GLY A 133 -4.14 -10.33 -18.73
N ASP A 134 -3.26 -10.64 -17.77
CA ASP A 134 -3.06 -9.77 -16.59
C ASP A 134 -2.32 -8.49 -17.00
N ASP A 135 -2.97 -7.34 -16.78
CA ASP A 135 -2.44 -6.02 -17.07
C ASP A 135 -1.99 -5.28 -15.79
N GLY A 136 -2.02 -5.96 -14.63
CA GLY A 136 -1.61 -5.39 -13.35
C GLY A 136 -0.19 -4.83 -13.36
N GLY A 137 0.70 -5.39 -14.20
CA GLY A 137 2.06 -4.88 -14.41
C GLY A 137 2.13 -3.49 -15.06
N ARG A 138 1.07 -3.05 -15.75
CA ARG A 138 0.99 -1.73 -16.42
C ARG A 138 0.60 -0.60 -15.48
N ARG A 139 0.10 -0.90 -14.29
CA ARG A 139 -0.25 0.11 -13.30
C ARG A 139 1.03 0.80 -12.81
N LEU A 140 0.95 2.13 -12.72
CA LEU A 140 2.02 2.90 -12.12
C LEU A 140 2.16 2.52 -10.64
N ALA A 141 3.41 2.48 -10.20
CA ALA A 141 3.76 2.26 -8.81
C ALA A 141 4.80 3.28 -8.37
N GLY A 142 4.74 3.64 -7.10
CA GLY A 142 5.64 4.59 -6.47
C GLY A 142 5.72 4.39 -4.97
N ALA A 143 6.42 5.30 -4.32
CA ALA A 143 6.65 5.30 -2.88
C ALA A 143 6.53 6.74 -2.37
N PHE A 144 5.92 6.90 -1.20
CA PHE A 144 5.55 8.21 -0.69
C PHE A 144 5.80 8.31 0.82
N ARG A 145 6.09 9.54 1.25
CA ARG A 145 5.94 9.99 2.62
C ARG A 145 4.61 10.74 2.75
N LEU A 146 3.84 10.38 3.77
CA LEU A 146 2.61 11.05 4.14
C LEU A 146 2.87 11.83 5.42
N SER A 147 2.54 13.11 5.41
CA SER A 147 2.64 13.99 6.58
C SER A 147 1.26 14.55 6.90
N PHE A 148 0.73 14.18 8.06
CA PHE A 148 -0.57 14.59 8.58
C PHE A 148 -0.40 15.69 9.63
N ARG A 149 -1.37 16.61 9.71
CA ARG A 149 -1.35 17.68 10.72
C ARG A 149 -1.43 17.14 12.16
N GLN A 150 -2.27 16.13 12.36
CA GLN A 150 -2.47 15.44 13.63
C GLN A 150 -2.01 13.99 13.52
N PRO A 151 -1.56 13.35 14.61
CA PRO A 151 -1.20 11.94 14.59
C PRO A 151 -2.37 11.09 14.13
N VAL A 152 -2.10 10.22 13.17
CA VAL A 152 -3.06 9.31 12.57
C VAL A 152 -2.72 7.89 13.00
N ARG A 153 -3.73 7.10 13.41
CA ARG A 153 -3.55 5.68 13.70
C ARG A 153 -3.45 4.87 12.41
N GLY A 154 -2.50 3.95 12.35
CA GLY A 154 -2.45 2.92 11.31
C GLY A 154 -3.33 1.71 11.61
N PRO A 155 -3.29 0.66 10.76
CA PRO A 155 -2.44 0.54 9.57
C PRO A 155 -2.88 1.45 8.44
N ILE A 156 -1.92 1.94 7.66
CA ILE A 156 -2.19 2.58 6.38
C ILE A 156 -1.73 1.62 5.28
N ALA A 157 -2.68 1.01 4.59
CA ALA A 157 -2.44 0.10 3.47
C ALA A 157 -3.43 0.40 2.33
N LEU A 158 -2.95 0.99 1.24
CA LEU A 158 -3.81 1.55 0.18
C LEU A 158 -3.34 1.16 -1.22
N GLY A 159 -4.25 1.24 -2.20
CA GLY A 159 -3.97 0.94 -3.60
C GLY A 159 -4.42 -0.45 -4.03
N TRP A 160 -4.24 -0.75 -5.33
CA TRP A 160 -4.85 -1.91 -6.00
C TRP A 160 -4.55 -3.27 -5.35
N SER A 161 -3.32 -3.45 -4.86
CA SER A 161 -2.82 -4.73 -4.33
C SER A 161 -2.56 -4.69 -2.83
N SER A 162 -3.25 -3.82 -2.08
CA SER A 162 -3.00 -3.67 -0.64
C SER A 162 -3.25 -4.95 0.16
N HIS A 163 -4.28 -5.70 -0.22
CA HIS A 163 -4.61 -7.00 0.34
C HIS A 163 -3.56 -8.10 0.08
N PHE A 164 -2.62 -7.89 -0.85
CA PHE A 164 -1.45 -8.77 -1.07
C PHE A 164 -0.17 -8.23 -0.42
N GLY A 165 -0.28 -7.22 0.45
CA GLY A 165 0.85 -6.64 1.14
C GLY A 165 1.62 -5.59 0.33
N LEU A 166 1.02 -5.00 -0.72
CA LEU A 166 1.57 -3.82 -1.39
C LEU A 166 0.94 -2.54 -0.81
N GLY A 167 1.49 -1.36 -1.11
CA GLY A 167 0.95 -0.08 -0.64
C GLY A 167 0.85 0.08 0.89
N GLN A 168 1.65 -0.67 1.63
CA GLN A 168 1.79 -0.54 3.09
C GLN A 168 2.67 0.65 3.43
N PHE A 169 2.27 1.39 4.47
CA PHE A 169 3.06 2.46 5.07
C PHE A 169 3.37 2.13 6.52
N VAL A 170 4.58 2.46 6.95
CA VAL A 170 5.05 2.34 8.33
C VAL A 170 5.25 3.73 8.92
N ALA A 171 4.98 3.88 10.21
CA ALA A 171 5.23 5.15 10.86
C ALA A 171 6.74 5.40 10.93
N VAL A 172 7.11 6.65 10.71
CA VAL A 172 8.46 7.14 11.00
C VAL A 172 8.43 7.75 12.41
N PRO A 173 9.42 7.43 13.26
CA PRO A 173 9.60 8.05 14.58
C PRO A 173 9.72 9.57 14.52
#